data_AF-A0A8J2AY84-F1
#
_entry.id   AF-A0A8J2AY84-F1
#
_cell.length_a   1.000
_cell.length_b   1.000
_cell.length_c   1.000
_cell.angle_alpha   90.00
_cell.angle_beta   90.00
_cell.angle_gamma   90.00
#
_symmetry.space_group_name_H-M   'P 1'
#
loop_
_entity.id
_entity.type
_entity.pdbx_description
1 polymer ?
#
loop_
_entity_poly.entity_id
_entity_poly.type
_entity_poly.pdbx_seq_one_letter_code
_entity_poly.pdbx_strand_id
1 'polypeptide(L)'
;RVVRIFEGRAGEEARNRYACRVLQRLIGCGPEEMIAGLVMELSKEVVQLSLDQNGNHVIQKCFSYPALVEHVVTGYRGHILTVARHVYGCRVLQRLLQVNGERLLAKKEQ
;
A
#
# COMPACT_ATOMS: atom_id res chain seq x y z
N ARG A 1 -7.84 -17.34 -8.44
CA ARG A 1 -9.14 -17.17 -9.15
C ARG A 1 -9.64 -15.72 -9.11
N VAL A 2 -9.38 -14.93 -8.06
CA VAL A 2 -9.72 -13.48 -8.02
C VAL A 2 -8.49 -12.59 -8.24
N VAL A 3 -7.32 -12.92 -7.68
CA VAL A 3 -6.09 -12.11 -7.87
C VAL A 3 -5.72 -11.91 -9.34
N ARG A 4 -5.85 -12.94 -10.17
CA ARG A 4 -5.65 -12.89 -11.64
C ARG A 4 -6.49 -11.85 -12.37
N ILE A 5 -7.60 -11.38 -11.79
CA ILE A 5 -8.42 -10.32 -12.39
C ILE A 5 -7.70 -8.97 -12.32
N PHE A 6 -6.85 -8.78 -11.31
CA PHE A 6 -6.13 -7.54 -11.03
C PHE A 6 -4.70 -7.54 -11.58
N GLU A 7 -4.14 -8.69 -11.93
CA GLU A 7 -2.79 -8.79 -12.50
C GLU A 7 -2.68 -7.93 -13.78
N GLY A 8 -1.70 -7.02 -13.80
CA GLY A 8 -1.42 -6.11 -14.91
C GLY A 8 -2.32 -4.86 -14.97
N ARG A 9 -3.26 -4.70 -14.04
CA ARG A 9 -4.15 -3.53 -13.95
C ARG A 9 -4.44 -3.09 -12.50
N ALA A 10 -3.64 -3.53 -11.54
CA ALA A 10 -3.86 -3.28 -10.12
C ALA A 10 -3.87 -1.78 -9.80
N GLY A 11 -3.03 -0.99 -10.48
CA GLY A 11 -2.98 0.46 -10.32
C GLY A 11 -4.26 1.18 -10.79
N GLU A 12 -4.84 0.75 -11.91
CA GLU A 12 -6.12 1.28 -12.40
C GLU A 12 -7.25 0.92 -11.42
N GLU A 13 -7.31 -0.35 -11.04
CA GLU A 13 -8.35 -0.87 -10.14
C GLU A 13 -8.27 -0.28 -8.72
N ALA A 14 -7.07 0.09 -8.27
CA ALA A 14 -6.89 0.77 -6.99
C ALA A 14 -7.54 2.17 -6.96
N ARG A 15 -7.64 2.84 -8.11
CA ARG A 15 -8.30 4.15 -8.25
C ARG A 15 -9.81 4.02 -8.49
N ASN A 16 -10.28 2.83 -8.86
CA ASN A 16 -11.69 2.56 -9.08
C ASN A 16 -12.49 2.57 -7.76
N ARG A 17 -13.67 3.21 -7.78
CA ARG A 17 -14.56 3.38 -6.62
C ARG A 17 -14.94 2.06 -5.94
N TYR A 18 -15.15 0.99 -6.71
CA TYR A 18 -15.61 -0.30 -6.20
C TYR A 18 -14.49 -1.31 -6.12
N ALA A 19 -13.65 -1.39 -7.16
CA ALA A 19 -12.59 -2.39 -7.22
C ALA A 19 -11.51 -2.16 -6.15
N CYS A 20 -11.28 -0.91 -5.71
CA CYS A 20 -10.37 -0.61 -4.61
C CYS A 20 -10.78 -1.32 -3.31
N ARG A 21 -12.08 -1.58 -3.09
CA ARG A 21 -12.57 -2.29 -1.90
C ARG A 21 -12.24 -3.77 -1.96
N VAL A 22 -12.32 -4.36 -3.15
CA VAL A 22 -11.91 -5.74 -3.39
C VAL A 22 -10.40 -5.88 -3.19
N LEU A 23 -9.60 -4.98 -3.76
CA LEU A 23 -8.15 -4.95 -3.55
C LEU A 23 -7.77 -4.79 -2.08
N GLN A 24 -8.43 -3.88 -1.35
CA GLN A 24 -8.20 -3.73 0.10
C GLN A 24 -8.47 -5.02 0.87
N ARG A 25 -9.50 -5.78 0.50
CA ARG A 25 -9.83 -7.06 1.16
C ARG A 25 -8.87 -8.18 0.78
N LEU A 26 -8.51 -8.27 -0.51
CA LEU A 26 -7.53 -9.23 -1.00
C LEU A 26 -6.17 -9.02 -0.34
N ILE A 27 -5.67 -7.78 -0.36
CA ILE A 27 -4.41 -7.43 0.29
C ILE A 27 -4.56 -7.59 1.79
N GLY A 28 -5.64 -7.16 2.44
CA GLY A 28 -5.73 -7.22 3.91
C GLY A 28 -5.79 -8.61 4.52
N CYS A 29 -6.08 -9.67 3.75
CA CYS A 29 -6.30 -11.02 4.28
C CYS A 29 -5.72 -12.14 3.40
N GLY A 30 -5.07 -11.81 2.28
CA GLY A 30 -4.54 -12.78 1.35
C GLY A 30 -3.22 -13.39 1.84
N PRO A 31 -2.87 -14.62 1.42
CA PRO A 31 -1.53 -15.15 1.59
C PRO A 31 -0.50 -14.22 0.92
N GLU A 32 0.64 -14.03 1.57
CA GLU A 32 1.68 -13.10 1.10
C GLU A 32 2.17 -13.44 -0.31
N GLU A 33 2.34 -14.73 -0.61
CA GLU A 33 2.81 -15.24 -1.89
C GLU A 33 1.84 -14.87 -3.02
N MET A 34 0.54 -14.80 -2.71
CA MET A 34 -0.49 -14.48 -3.67
C MET A 34 -0.57 -12.97 -3.95
N ILE A 35 -0.38 -12.15 -2.93
CA ILE A 35 -0.55 -10.70 -3.04
C ILE A 35 0.76 -9.94 -3.35
N ALA A 36 1.93 -10.57 -3.17
CA ALA A 36 3.23 -9.96 -3.43
C ALA A 36 3.32 -9.36 -4.84
N GLY A 37 2.85 -10.10 -5.86
CA GLY A 37 2.81 -9.61 -7.25
C GLY A 37 1.96 -8.35 -7.41
N LEU A 38 0.80 -8.29 -6.76
CA LEU A 38 -0.06 -7.10 -6.79
C LEU A 38 0.59 -5.91 -6.09
N VAL A 39 1.20 -6.12 -4.92
CA VAL A 39 1.88 -5.03 -4.19
C VAL A 39 3.07 -4.49 -4.98
N MET A 40 3.81 -5.38 -5.67
CA MET A 40 4.89 -4.99 -6.58
C MET A 40 4.41 -4.19 -7.79
N GLU A 41 3.21 -4.46 -8.26
CA GLU A 41 2.61 -3.67 -9.33
C GLU A 41 2.19 -2.28 -8.83
N LEU A 42 1.50 -2.25 -7.69
CA LEU A 42 1.04 -1.00 -7.05
C LEU A 42 2.20 -0.10 -6.62
N SER A 43 3.34 -0.66 -6.20
CA SER A 43 4.50 0.11 -5.76
C SER A 43 5.11 0.99 -6.86
N LYS A 44 4.94 0.61 -8.13
CA LYS A 44 5.40 1.39 -9.30
C LYS A 44 4.70 2.74 -9.44
N GLU A 45 3.48 2.86 -8.89
CA GLU A 45 2.65 4.06 -8.95
C GLU A 45 2.31 4.58 -7.54
N VAL A 46 3.14 4.24 -6.54
CA VAL A 46 2.81 4.47 -5.13
C VAL A 46 2.50 5.92 -4.81
N VAL A 47 3.21 6.87 -5.42
CA VAL A 47 2.99 8.31 -5.20
C VAL A 47 1.60 8.67 -5.70
N GLN A 48 1.31 8.38 -6.96
CA GLN A 48 0.02 8.70 -7.60
C GLN A 48 -1.14 8.05 -6.85
N LEU A 49 -1.00 6.79 -6.45
CA LEU A 49 -2.03 6.07 -5.69
C LEU A 49 -2.22 6.65 -4.29
N SER A 50 -1.16 7.11 -3.63
CA SER A 50 -1.26 7.74 -2.30
C SER A 50 -1.94 9.10 -2.33
N LEU A 51 -1.87 9.80 -3.47
CA LEU A 51 -2.58 11.05 -3.69
C LEU A 51 -4.01 10.85 -4.19
N ASP A 52 -4.42 9.62 -4.50
CA ASP A 52 -5.77 9.31 -4.97
C ASP A 52 -6.75 9.06 -3.81
N GLN A 53 -8.01 9.46 -4.00
CA GLN A 53 -9.07 9.31 -2.99
C GLN A 53 -9.40 7.85 -2.63
N ASN A 54 -9.19 6.92 -3.56
CA ASN A 54 -9.42 5.48 -3.38
C ASN A 54 -8.08 4.74 -3.16
N GLY A 55 -7.08 5.05 -3.99
CA GLY A 55 -5.77 4.40 -4.02
C GLY A 55 -5.03 4.48 -2.68
N ASN A 56 -5.18 5.59 -1.93
CA ASN A 56 -4.52 5.77 -0.65
C ASN A 56 -4.89 4.67 0.36
N HIS A 57 -6.12 4.16 0.29
CA HIS A 57 -6.57 3.08 1.16
C HIS A 57 -5.94 1.74 0.78
N VAL A 58 -5.74 1.50 -0.52
CA VAL A 58 -5.08 0.29 -1.02
C VAL A 58 -3.61 0.27 -0.61
N ILE A 59 -2.89 1.38 -0.78
CA ILE A 59 -1.47 1.49 -0.36
C ILE A 59 -1.32 1.27 1.14
N GLN A 60 -2.22 1.82 1.96
CA GLN A 60 -2.20 1.58 3.41
C GLN A 60 -2.37 0.10 3.78
N LYS A 61 -3.10 -0.70 2.98
CA LYS A 61 -3.25 -2.14 3.21
C LYS A 61 -1.98 -2.92 2.89
N CYS A 62 -1.17 -2.45 1.92
CA CYS A 62 0.11 -3.08 1.60
C CYS A 62 1.06 -3.10 2.80
N PHE A 63 0.94 -2.15 3.74
CA PHE A 63 1.78 -2.11 4.94
C PHE A 63 1.58 -3.26 5.91
N SER A 64 0.51 -4.06 5.75
CA SER A 64 0.26 -5.26 6.55
C SER A 64 1.35 -6.33 6.38
N TYR A 65 2.12 -6.28 5.29
CA TYR A 65 3.15 -7.26 4.95
C TYR A 65 4.54 -6.64 5.09
N PRO A 66 5.29 -6.97 6.15
CA PRO A 66 6.59 -6.36 6.43
C PRO A 66 7.58 -6.46 5.27
N ALA A 67 7.65 -7.62 4.63
CA ALA A 67 8.57 -7.87 3.52
C ALA A 67 8.31 -6.97 2.30
N LEU A 68 7.08 -6.48 2.13
CA LEU A 68 6.68 -5.69 0.98
C LEU A 68 6.73 -4.18 1.24
N VAL A 69 6.90 -3.75 2.51
CA VAL A 69 6.92 -2.32 2.87
C VAL A 69 8.08 -1.60 2.21
N GLU A 70 9.25 -2.23 2.13
CA GLU A 70 10.43 -1.60 1.52
C GLU A 70 10.16 -1.18 0.07
N HIS A 71 9.48 -2.03 -0.70
CA HIS A 71 9.11 -1.74 -2.09
C HIS A 71 8.17 -0.54 -2.22
N VAL A 72 7.30 -0.33 -1.23
CA VAL A 72 6.41 0.84 -1.19
C VAL A 72 7.19 2.09 -0.78
N VAL A 73 8.11 1.98 0.17
CA VAL A 73 8.89 3.10 0.70
C VAL A 73 9.87 3.66 -0.34
N THR A 74 10.52 2.80 -1.11
CA THR A 74 11.48 3.22 -2.14
C THR A 74 10.83 4.11 -3.20
N GLY A 75 9.56 3.86 -3.55
CA GLY A 75 8.81 4.68 -4.49
C GLY A 75 8.49 6.10 -4.01
N TYR A 76 8.67 6.41 -2.72
CA TYR A 76 8.54 7.78 -2.20
C TYR A 76 9.83 8.60 -2.26
N ARG A 77 10.97 8.03 -2.66
CA ARG A 77 12.24 8.75 -2.72
C ARG A 77 12.09 9.99 -3.62
N GLY A 78 12.41 11.17 -3.08
CA GLY A 78 12.23 12.45 -3.78
C GLY A 78 10.82 13.04 -3.73
N HIS A 79 9.82 12.32 -3.20
CA HIS A 79 8.41 12.73 -3.18
C HIS A 79 7.79 12.85 -1.78
N ILE A 80 8.52 12.54 -0.71
CA ILE A 80 8.01 12.52 0.67
C ILE A 80 7.27 13.82 1.04
N LEU A 81 7.85 15.00 0.75
CA LEU A 81 7.22 16.28 1.08
C LEU A 81 5.90 16.50 0.34
N THR A 82 5.83 16.10 -0.93
CA THR A 82 4.61 16.16 -1.74
C THR A 82 3.52 15.29 -1.13
N VAL A 83 3.86 14.05 -0.77
CA VAL A 83 2.91 13.10 -0.17
C VAL A 83 2.46 13.58 1.20
N ALA A 84 3.38 14.07 2.04
CA ALA A 84 3.09 14.54 3.39
C ALA A 84 2.15 15.76 3.43
N ARG A 85 2.19 16.63 2.41
CA ARG A 85 1.34 17.83 2.33
C ARG A 85 -0.01 17.57 1.68
N HIS A 86 -0.24 16.39 1.11
CA HIS A 86 -1.49 16.06 0.44
C HIS A 86 -2.55 15.53 1.42
N VAL A 87 -3.82 15.87 1.19
CA VAL A 87 -4.96 15.52 2.07
C VAL A 87 -5.14 14.01 2.28
N TYR A 88 -4.80 13.21 1.27
CA TYR A 88 -4.81 11.74 1.35
C TYR A 88 -3.42 11.16 1.63
N GLY A 89 -2.38 11.76 1.05
CA GLY A 89 -1.02 11.22 1.12
C GLY A 89 -0.46 11.24 2.54
N CYS A 90 -0.80 12.27 3.33
CA CYS A 90 -0.35 12.38 4.71
C CYS A 90 -0.81 11.19 5.56
N ARG A 91 -2.01 10.67 5.30
CA ARG A 91 -2.58 9.52 6.01
C ARG A 91 -1.80 8.24 5.70
N VAL A 92 -1.33 8.09 4.46
CA VAL A 92 -0.50 6.95 4.06
C VAL A 92 0.83 6.95 4.81
N LEU A 93 1.51 8.10 4.89
CA LEU A 93 2.77 8.23 5.63
C LEU A 93 2.58 8.05 7.14
N GLN A 94 1.50 8.60 7.70
CA GLN A 94 1.15 8.38 9.11
C GLN A 94 0.96 6.90 9.40
N ARG A 95 0.23 6.17 8.55
CA ARG A 95 0.03 4.73 8.73
C ARG A 95 1.32 3.94 8.61
N LEU A 96 2.18 4.29 7.66
CA LEU A 96 3.51 3.67 7.51
C LEU A 96 4.34 3.82 8.79
N LEU A 97 4.41 5.03 9.34
CA LEU A 97 5.14 5.31 10.57
C LEU A 97 4.57 4.55 11.77
N GLN A 98 3.24 4.47 11.89
CA GLN A 98 2.57 3.73 12.95
C GLN A 98 2.95 2.24 12.91
N VAL A 99 2.81 1.58 11.76
CA VAL A 99 3.08 0.14 11.61
C VAL A 99 4.56 -0.16 11.89
N ASN A 100 5.48 0.68 11.42
CA ASN A 100 6.90 0.48 11.69
C ASN A 100 7.25 0.74 13.16
N GLY A 101 6.61 1.73 13.81
CA GLY A 101 6.76 1.98 15.24
C GLY A 101 6.31 0.78 16.09
N GLU A 102 5.11 0.26 15.82
CA GLU A 102 4.57 -0.94 16.48
C GLU A 102 5.52 -2.14 16.35
N ARG A 103 6.10 -2.36 15.16
CA ARG A 103 7.09 -3.43 14.92
C ARG A 103 8.38 -3.25 15.71
N LEU A 104 8.89 -2.02 15.81
CA LEU A 104 10.11 -1.74 16.57
C LEU A 104 9.90 -1.98 18.07
N LEU A 105 8.72 -1.70 18.59
CA LEU A 105 8.37 -1.96 19.99
C LEU A 105 8.26 -3.47 20.25
N ALA A 106 7.55 -4.21 19.40
CA ALA A 106 7.41 -5.67 19.55
C ALA A 106 8.76 -6.42 19.54
N LYS A 107 9.76 -5.93 18.78
CA LYS A 107 11.12 -6.50 18.76
C LYS A 107 11.94 -6.23 20.02
N LYS A 108 11.56 -5.25 20.85
CA LYS A 108 12.26 -4.96 22.12
C LYS A 108 11.75 -5.80 23.29
N GLU A 109 10.59 -6.43 23.13
CA GLU A 109 9.93 -7.25 24.16
C GLU A 109 10.20 -8.75 24.00
N GLN A 110 10.94 -9.14 22.96
CA GLN A 110 11.46 -10.50 22.71
C GLN A 110 12.95 -10.58 23.07
#